data_AF-X1GG61-F1
#
_entry.id   AF-X1GG61-F1
#
_cell.length_a   1.000
_cell.length_b   1.000
_cell.length_c   1.000
_cell.angle_alpha   90.00
_cell.angle_beta   90.00
_cell.angle_gamma   90.00
#
_symmetry.space_group_name_H-M   'P 1'
#
loop_
_entity.id
_entity.type
_entity.pdbx_description
1 polymer ?
#
loop_
_entity_poly.entity_id
_entity_poly.type
_entity_poly.pdbx_seq_one_letter_code
_entity_poly.pdbx_strand_id
1 'polypeptide(L)'
;CSSIWGGSAPSAPYTTNAEGKGPAWANSLFEDNAEYGYGIVMAIKQLRNKIEMMMQEMLKMDIDIEVKGALNEWILYKDNGEKSKFASEKVLKLLKE
;
A
#
# COMPACT_ATOMS: atom_id res chain seq x y z
N CYS A 1 0.17 22.42 16.62
CA CYS A 1 -0.77 23.05 15.66
C CYS A 1 -1.29 22.08 14.61
N SER A 2 -0.44 21.32 13.93
CA SER A 2 -0.85 20.38 12.86
C SER A 2 -1.95 19.41 13.26
N SER A 3 -1.84 18.78 14.44
CA SER A 3 -2.87 17.88 14.96
C SER A 3 -4.19 18.58 15.29
N ILE A 4 -4.16 19.85 15.70
CA ILE A 4 -5.36 20.60 16.07
C ILE A 4 -6.21 20.89 14.84
N TRP A 5 -5.64 21.51 13.80
CA TRP A 5 -6.41 21.75 12.59
C TRP A 5 -6.58 20.48 11.74
N GLY A 6 -5.73 19.46 11.93
CA GLY A 6 -5.75 18.20 11.17
C GLY A 6 -6.68 17.11 11.71
N GLY A 7 -7.09 17.17 12.98
CA GLY A 7 -7.81 16.07 13.63
C GLY A 7 -8.60 16.46 14.88
N SER A 8 -9.24 17.63 14.89
CA SER A 8 -10.17 18.02 15.97
C SER A 8 -11.59 17.54 15.66
N ALA A 9 -12.06 16.55 16.42
CA ALA A 9 -13.41 16.03 16.30
C ALA A 9 -14.46 17.17 16.44
N PRO A 10 -15.54 17.15 15.64
CA PRO A 10 -15.93 16.10 14.68
C PRO A 10 -15.39 16.30 13.25
N SER A 11 -14.57 17.31 12.98
CA SER A 11 -14.16 17.69 11.63
C SER A 11 -12.88 16.98 11.19
N ALA A 12 -12.87 16.45 9.96
CA ALA A 12 -11.71 15.86 9.32
C ALA A 12 -11.40 16.60 8.00
N PRO A 13 -10.30 17.37 7.91
CA PRO A 13 -10.00 18.18 6.73
C PRO A 13 -9.38 17.38 5.57
N TYR A 14 -8.79 16.21 5.86
CA TYR A 14 -8.26 15.32 4.83
C TYR A 14 -9.43 14.60 4.13
N THR A 15 -9.42 14.58 2.80
CA THR A 15 -10.48 13.97 1.99
C THR A 15 -9.90 13.01 0.94
N THR A 16 -10.78 12.28 0.26
CA THR A 16 -10.43 11.33 -0.80
C THR A 16 -10.52 11.97 -2.18
N ASN A 17 -9.76 11.46 -3.13
CA ASN A 17 -9.93 11.74 -4.55
C ASN A 17 -11.20 11.04 -5.11
N ALA A 18 -11.47 11.20 -6.41
CA ALA A 18 -12.63 10.60 -7.07
C ALA A 18 -12.63 9.05 -7.07
N GLU A 19 -11.49 8.43 -6.83
CA GLU A 19 -11.34 6.97 -6.69
C GLU A 19 -11.53 6.49 -5.24
N GLY A 20 -11.86 7.39 -4.30
CA GLY A 20 -11.95 7.07 -2.88
C GLY A 20 -10.59 6.89 -2.20
N LYS A 21 -9.47 7.27 -2.84
CA LYS A 21 -8.12 7.17 -2.28
C LYS A 21 -7.70 8.50 -1.68
N GLY A 22 -7.18 8.49 -0.46
CA GLY A 22 -6.72 9.70 0.23
C GLY A 22 -5.73 9.38 1.35
N PRO A 23 -5.22 10.42 2.05
CA PRO A 23 -4.32 10.24 3.17
C PRO A 23 -5.02 9.49 4.31
N ALA A 24 -4.45 8.37 4.76
CA ALA A 24 -4.77 7.81 6.07
C ALA A 24 -4.04 8.65 7.12
N TRP A 25 -4.77 9.27 8.04
CA TRP A 25 -4.23 10.19 9.04
C TRP A 25 -4.37 9.62 10.45
N ALA A 26 -3.32 9.75 11.25
CA ALA A 26 -3.32 9.42 12.66
C ALA A 26 -2.34 10.35 13.39
N ASN A 27 -2.62 10.62 14.66
CA ASN A 27 -1.74 11.35 15.56
C ASN A 27 -1.61 10.53 16.85
N SER A 28 -0.38 10.18 17.21
CA SER A 28 -0.08 9.48 18.46
C SER A 28 0.02 10.51 19.59
N LEU A 29 1.23 10.78 20.09
CA LEU A 29 1.50 11.79 21.11
C LEU A 29 2.45 12.86 20.56
N PHE A 30 2.79 13.80 21.40
CA PHE A 30 3.65 14.91 21.00
C PHE A 30 5.11 14.47 20.86
N GLU A 31 5.53 13.56 21.73
CA GLU A 31 6.90 13.11 21.93
C GLU A 31 7.31 11.90 21.08
N ASP A 32 6.37 11.16 20.48
CA ASP A 32 6.63 9.86 19.84
C ASP A 32 6.34 9.82 18.32
N ASN A 33 6.11 10.98 17.69
CA ASN A 33 5.62 11.03 16.31
C ASN A 33 6.59 10.36 15.30
N ALA A 34 7.89 10.37 15.58
CA ALA A 34 8.89 9.74 14.71
C ALA A 34 8.85 8.21 14.82
N GLU A 35 8.82 7.69 16.05
CA GLU A 35 8.73 6.27 16.37
C GLU A 35 7.40 5.68 15.90
N TYR A 36 6.31 6.45 16.04
CA TYR A 36 4.99 6.09 15.55
C TYR A 36 4.99 5.94 14.02
N GLY A 37 5.53 6.92 13.30
CA GLY A 37 5.70 6.85 11.84
C GLY A 37 6.63 5.71 11.41
N TYR A 38 7.70 5.45 12.16
CA TYR A 38 8.60 4.32 11.90
C TYR A 38 7.87 2.98 12.05
N GLY A 39 7.03 2.82 13.08
CA GLY A 39 6.18 1.65 13.26
C GLY A 39 5.25 1.39 12.07
N ILE A 40 4.63 2.45 11.53
CA ILE A 40 3.79 2.37 10.32
C ILE A 40 4.62 1.89 9.11
N VAL A 41 5.83 2.41 8.92
CA VAL A 41 6.73 1.97 7.84
C VAL A 41 7.09 0.49 7.98
N MET A 42 7.38 0.03 9.20
CA MET A 42 7.68 -1.38 9.46
C MET A 42 6.49 -2.29 9.17
N ALA A 43 5.29 -1.89 9.58
CA ALA A 43 4.06 -2.62 9.28
C ALA A 43 3.80 -2.71 7.77
N ILE A 44 3.94 -1.60 7.02
CA ILE A 44 3.77 -1.58 5.56
C ILE A 44 4.79 -2.49 4.87
N LYS A 45 6.06 -2.48 5.31
CA LYS A 45 7.10 -3.40 4.80
C LYS A 45 6.71 -4.86 5.04
N GLN A 46 6.27 -5.20 6.25
CA GLN A 46 5.85 -6.56 6.58
C GLN A 46 4.68 -7.02 5.69
N LEU A 47 3.68 -6.17 5.48
CA LEU A 47 2.53 -6.48 4.62
C LEU A 47 2.96 -6.71 3.17
N ARG A 48 3.81 -5.82 2.63
CA ARG A 48 4.31 -5.94 1.25
C ARG A 48 5.19 -7.17 1.04
N ASN A 49 6.04 -7.50 2.01
CA ASN A 49 6.86 -8.72 1.99
C ASN A 49 5.97 -9.97 2.00
N LYS A 50 4.89 -9.97 2.80
CA LYS A 50 3.94 -11.09 2.80
C LYS A 50 3.25 -11.26 1.44
N ILE A 51 2.86 -10.16 0.79
CA ILE A 51 2.28 -10.19 -0.56
C ILE A 51 3.30 -10.76 -1.54
N GLU A 52 4.54 -10.29 -1.53
CA GLU A 52 5.61 -10.81 -2.37
C GLU A 52 5.84 -12.32 -2.17
N MET A 53 5.88 -12.79 -0.92
CA MET A 53 6.00 -14.22 -0.60
C MET A 53 4.86 -15.03 -1.22
N MET A 54 3.62 -14.57 -1.06
CA MET A 54 2.45 -15.24 -1.66
C MET A 54 2.53 -15.24 -3.19
N MET A 55 2.97 -14.14 -3.81
CA MET A 55 3.17 -14.09 -5.27
C MET A 55 4.26 -15.06 -5.72
N GLN A 56 5.37 -15.17 -4.98
CA GLN A 56 6.44 -16.13 -5.26
C GLN A 56 5.97 -17.58 -5.12
N GLU A 57 5.04 -17.87 -4.20
CA GLU A 57 4.40 -19.18 -4.08
C GLU A 57 3.48 -19.46 -5.27
N MET A 58 2.65 -18.49 -5.67
CA MET A 58 1.77 -18.60 -6.84
C MET A 58 2.56 -18.83 -8.14
N LEU A 59 3.73 -18.20 -8.29
CA LEU A 59 4.60 -18.39 -9.47
C LEU A 59 5.10 -19.83 -9.64
N LYS A 60 5.12 -20.63 -8.57
CA LYS A 60 5.48 -22.06 -8.62
C LYS A 60 4.33 -22.96 -9.08
N MET A 61 3.11 -22.43 -9.12
CA MET A 61 1.92 -23.17 -9.53
C MET A 61 1.73 -23.13 -11.06
N ASP A 62 0.89 -24.03 -11.56
CA ASP A 62 0.45 -23.99 -12.95
C ASP A 62 -0.71 -23.00 -13.08
N ILE A 63 -0.35 -21.74 -13.33
CA ILE A 63 -1.27 -20.62 -13.54
C ILE A 63 -0.95 -19.94 -14.88
N ASP A 64 -1.92 -19.19 -15.37
CA ASP A 64 -1.85 -18.48 -16.64
C ASP A 64 -0.58 -17.63 -16.80
N ILE A 65 -0.04 -17.60 -18.02
CA ILE A 65 1.24 -16.94 -18.34
C ILE A 65 1.15 -15.41 -18.17
N GLU A 66 0.00 -14.81 -18.44
CA GLU A 66 -0.23 -13.38 -18.26
C GLU A 66 -0.25 -13.02 -16.77
N VAL A 67 -0.87 -13.87 -15.95
CA VAL A 67 -0.83 -13.74 -14.49
C VAL A 67 0.61 -13.85 -14.00
N LYS A 68 1.39 -14.86 -14.43
CA LYS A 68 2.81 -14.96 -14.07
C LYS A 68 3.61 -13.72 -14.47
N GLY A 69 3.35 -13.18 -15.65
CA GLY A 69 3.96 -11.94 -16.13
C GLY A 69 3.66 -10.75 -15.21
N ALA A 70 2.38 -10.57 -14.84
CA ALA A 70 1.95 -9.48 -13.96
C ALA A 70 2.52 -9.59 -12.54
N LEU A 71 2.58 -10.81 -11.97
CA LEU A 71 3.16 -11.03 -10.65
C LEU A 71 4.67 -10.70 -10.63
N ASN A 72 5.43 -11.16 -11.63
CA ASN A 72 6.86 -10.83 -11.75
C ASN A 72 7.10 -9.33 -11.91
N GLU A 73 6.29 -8.66 -12.72
CA GLU A 73 6.36 -7.20 -12.90
C GLU A 73 6.09 -6.45 -11.60
N TRP A 74 5.09 -6.90 -10.82
CA TRP A 74 4.81 -6.34 -9.50
C TRP A 74 5.97 -6.52 -8.54
N ILE A 75 6.55 -7.72 -8.45
CA ILE A 75 7.70 -8.00 -7.58
C ILE A 75 8.89 -7.10 -7.94
N LEU A 76 9.18 -6.94 -9.24
CA LEU A 76 10.29 -6.13 -9.73
C LEU A 76 10.13 -4.64 -9.38
N TYR A 77 8.90 -4.11 -9.49
CA TYR A 77 8.64 -2.68 -9.35
C TYR A 77 7.97 -2.28 -8.04
N LYS A 78 7.73 -3.20 -7.10
CA LYS A 78 7.02 -2.91 -5.85
C LYS A 78 7.57 -1.67 -5.18
N ASP A 79 8.89 -1.54 -5.05
CA ASP A 79 9.55 -0.44 -4.31
C ASP A 79 9.74 0.85 -5.14
N ASN A 80 9.18 0.91 -6.36
CA ASN A 80 9.11 2.12 -7.17
C ASN A 80 7.74 2.80 -7.04
N GLY A 81 7.72 4.06 -6.62
CA GLY A 81 6.48 4.79 -6.30
C GLY A 81 5.49 4.96 -7.46
N GLU A 82 5.97 5.08 -8.71
CA GLU A 82 5.09 5.23 -9.88
C GLU A 82 4.80 3.90 -10.56
N LYS A 83 5.85 3.11 -10.83
CA LYS A 83 5.70 1.84 -11.55
C LYS A 83 4.86 0.81 -10.78
N SER A 84 4.93 0.81 -9.45
CA SER A 84 4.13 -0.10 -8.63
C SER A 84 2.63 0.12 -8.77
N LYS A 85 2.16 1.33 -9.11
CA LYS A 85 0.73 1.62 -9.34
C LYS A 85 0.22 0.83 -10.53
N PHE A 86 0.89 0.98 -11.68
CA PHE A 86 0.53 0.27 -12.93
C PHE A 86 0.65 -1.25 -12.78
N ALA A 87 1.74 -1.73 -12.14
CA ALA A 87 1.91 -3.15 -11.89
C ALA A 87 0.81 -3.71 -10.98
N SER A 88 0.41 -2.96 -9.94
CA SER A 88 -0.69 -3.37 -9.04
C SER A 88 -2.04 -3.39 -9.76
N GLU A 89 -2.32 -2.41 -10.61
CA GLU A 89 -3.55 -2.39 -11.42
C GLU A 89 -3.64 -3.59 -12.37
N LYS A 90 -2.52 -3.97 -12.99
CA LYS A 90 -2.45 -5.14 -13.87
C LYS A 90 -2.77 -6.42 -13.11
N VAL A 91 -2.15 -6.63 -11.94
CA VAL A 91 -2.44 -7.76 -11.06
C VAL A 91 -3.92 -7.77 -10.64
N LEU A 92 -4.45 -6.62 -10.20
CA LEU A 92 -5.84 -6.52 -9.75
C LEU A 92 -6.86 -6.77 -10.85
N LYS A 93 -6.58 -6.39 -12.11
CA LYS A 93 -7.46 -6.68 -13.25
C LYS A 93 -7.51 -8.18 -13.53
N LEU A 94 -6.35 -8.84 -13.55
CA LEU A 94 -6.24 -10.27 -13.85
C LEU A 94 -6.76 -11.20 -12.74
N LEU A 95 -6.82 -10.73 -11.48
CA LEU A 95 -7.29 -11.51 -10.33
C LEU A 95 -8.74 -11.24 -9.92
N LYS A 96 -9.40 -10.23 -10.51
CA LYS A 96 -10.81 -9.89 -10.19
C LYS A 96 -11.82 -10.56 -11.13
N GLU A 97 -11.35 -11.30 -12.12
CA GLU A 97 -12.15 -12.24 -12.93
C GLU A 97 -12.03 -13.66 -12.35
#